data_AF-A0A9N9T0X2-F1
#
_entry.id   AF-A0A9N9T0X2-F1
#
_cell.length_a   1.000
_cell.length_b   1.000
_cell.length_c   1.000
_cell.angle_alpha   90.00
_cell.angle_beta   90.00
_cell.angle_gamma   90.00
#
_symmetry.space_group_name_H-M   'P 1'
#
loop_
_entity.id
_entity.type
_entity.pdbx_description
1 polymer ?
#
loop_
_entity_poly.entity_id
_entity_poly.type
_entity_poly.pdbx_seq_one_letter_code
_entity_poly.pdbx_strand_id
1 'polypeptide(L)'
;MSVKPVKRKIDSKNRIYKESWESDYLIVNNNGKLQCLVCMNVVAVPKEYNVRIHYTTVHENKYATYTNKSRRALVADLKKKLKEQTGMFSKILHSQTHSLHASYAVSLELAKAKKPFTDGNLIKKKCHFHIKPYKKVLLLWVSK
;
A
#
# COMPACT_ATOMS: atom_id res chain seq x y z
N MET A 1 20.19 44.69 -10.47
CA MET A 1 20.89 43.38 -10.49
C MET A 1 20.03 42.39 -9.71
N SER A 2 19.50 41.35 -10.37
CA SER A 2 18.61 40.37 -9.73
C SER A 2 19.44 39.34 -8.96
N VAL A 3 19.34 39.33 -7.62
CA VAL A 3 20.05 38.39 -6.75
C VAL A 3 19.43 37.01 -6.94
N LYS A 4 20.14 36.11 -7.63
CA LYS A 4 19.72 34.71 -7.75
C LYS A 4 19.75 34.07 -6.36
N PRO A 5 18.68 33.39 -5.91
CA PRO A 5 18.65 32.77 -4.60
C PRO A 5 19.71 31.66 -4.55
N VAL A 6 20.68 31.81 -3.64
CA VAL A 6 21.70 30.80 -3.37
C VAL A 6 20.99 29.55 -2.87
N LYS A 7 20.98 28.49 -3.70
CA LYS A 7 20.50 27.17 -3.29
C LYS A 7 21.42 26.68 -2.17
N ARG A 8 20.88 26.66 -0.95
CA ARG A 8 21.58 26.13 0.23
C ARG A 8 22.05 24.71 -0.04
N LYS A 9 23.35 24.44 0.12
CA LYS A 9 23.87 23.07 0.18
C LYS A 9 23.21 22.39 1.38
N ILE A 10 22.42 21.39 1.08
CA ILE A 10 21.72 20.59 2.07
C ILE A 10 22.76 19.63 2.67
N ASP A 11 23.11 19.85 3.94
CA ASP A 11 23.96 18.91 4.68
C ASP A 11 23.16 17.61 4.93
N SER A 12 23.74 16.48 4.52
CA SER A 12 23.18 15.13 4.60
C SER A 12 23.35 14.51 5.99
N LYS A 13 24.19 15.07 6.87
CA LYS A 13 24.62 14.42 8.12
C LYS A 13 23.49 14.16 9.12
N ASN A 14 22.36 14.87 9.03
CA ASN A 14 21.23 14.74 9.97
C ASN A 14 19.93 14.27 9.32
N ARG A 15 20.01 13.55 8.20
CA ARG A 15 18.86 13.05 7.42
C ARG A 15 18.70 11.54 7.51
N ILE A 16 18.91 11.00 8.71
CA ILE A 16 18.86 9.56 8.95
C ILE A 16 17.72 9.30 9.93
N TYR A 17 16.95 8.24 9.64
CA TYR A 17 15.92 7.74 10.54
C TYR A 17 16.54 7.27 11.86
N LYS A 18 15.88 7.57 12.99
CA LYS A 18 16.25 7.06 14.31
C LYS A 18 15.16 6.11 14.80
N GLU A 19 15.56 4.97 15.34
CA GLU A 19 14.62 3.97 15.90
C GLU A 19 13.84 4.51 17.11
N SER A 20 14.41 5.48 17.84
CA SER A 20 13.71 6.13 18.96
C SER A 20 12.41 6.81 18.51
N TRP A 21 12.32 7.26 17.26
CA TRP A 21 11.13 7.94 16.71
C TRP A 21 9.88 7.06 16.68
N GLU A 22 10.04 5.73 16.74
CA GLU A 22 8.90 4.82 16.86
C GLU A 22 8.19 4.98 18.19
N SER A 23 8.97 5.09 19.27
CA SER A 23 8.45 5.27 20.61
C SER A 23 8.09 6.74 20.87
N ASP A 24 8.94 7.67 20.43
CA ASP A 24 8.79 9.09 20.73
C ASP A 24 7.65 9.73 19.93
N TYR A 25 7.55 9.39 18.64
CA TYR A 25 6.67 10.10 17.69
C TYR A 25 5.73 9.17 16.91
N LEU A 26 5.72 7.87 17.19
CA LEU A 26 4.92 6.87 16.47
C LEU A 26 5.25 6.81 14.97
N ILE A 27 6.51 7.09 14.61
CA ILE A 27 7.01 7.05 13.23
C ILE A 27 7.87 5.82 13.02
N VAL A 28 7.58 5.06 11.97
CA VAL A 28 8.38 3.89 11.54
C VAL A 28 8.99 4.13 10.17
N ASN A 29 10.14 3.50 9.90
CA ASN A 29 10.64 3.36 8.53
C ASN A 29 9.95 2.16 7.85
N ASN A 30 9.06 2.44 6.90
CA ASN A 30 8.40 1.44 6.08
C ASN A 30 8.91 1.52 4.64
N ASN A 31 9.73 0.55 4.22
CA ASN A 31 10.32 0.47 2.87
C ASN A 31 11.02 1.76 2.43
N GLY A 32 11.79 2.38 3.32
CA GLY A 32 12.53 3.62 3.05
C GLY A 32 11.71 4.91 3.22
N LYS A 33 10.44 4.81 3.62
CA LYS A 33 9.56 5.96 3.87
C LYS A 33 9.29 6.10 5.37
N LEU A 34 9.36 7.32 5.89
CA LEU A 34 8.97 7.61 7.26
C LEU A 34 7.45 7.68 7.33
N GLN A 35 6.82 6.67 7.92
CA GLN A 35 5.38 6.57 7.96
C GLN A 35 4.88 6.66 9.40
N CYS A 36 3.82 7.45 9.62
CA CYS A 36 3.11 7.47 10.88
C CYS A 36 2.28 6.20 11.07
N LEU A 37 2.43 5.56 12.23
CA LEU A 37 1.72 4.34 12.60
C LEU A 37 0.21 4.55 12.84
N VAL A 38 -0.23 5.79 13.08
CA VAL A 38 -1.63 6.11 13.40
C VAL A 38 -2.40 6.56 12.17
N CYS A 39 -1.92 7.59 11.47
CA CYS A 39 -2.63 8.19 10.33
C CYS A 39 -2.06 7.78 8.96
N MET A 40 -1.03 6.92 8.92
CA MET A 40 -0.37 6.45 7.70
C MET A 40 0.31 7.54 6.85
N ASN A 41 0.29 8.81 7.29
CA ASN A 41 0.95 9.90 6.60
C ASN A 41 2.47 9.67 6.51
N VAL A 42 3.04 10.06 5.37
CA VAL A 42 4.47 9.93 5.10
C VAL A 42 5.17 11.27 5.32
N VAL A 43 6.17 11.29 6.20
CA VAL A 43 7.04 12.44 6.41
C VAL A 43 8.16 12.39 5.37
N ALA A 44 8.16 13.35 4.44
CA ALA A 44 9.05 13.30 3.27
C ALA A 44 10.55 13.43 3.62
N VAL A 45 10.88 14.13 4.72
CA VAL A 45 12.26 14.42 5.09
C VAL A 45 12.54 13.86 6.50
N PRO A 46 13.53 12.95 6.67
CA PRO A 46 13.98 12.41 7.96
C PRO A 46 14.65 13.50 8.80
N LYS A 47 13.84 14.38 9.39
CA LYS A 47 14.28 15.38 10.36
C LYS A 47 13.41 15.24 11.59
N GLU A 48 14.07 15.23 12.74
CA GLU A 48 13.41 15.16 14.04
C GLU A 48 12.36 16.26 14.22
N TYR A 49 12.68 17.49 13.78
CA TYR A 49 11.71 18.60 13.76
C TYR A 49 10.41 18.25 13.02
N ASN A 50 10.49 17.60 11.86
CA ASN A 50 9.31 17.28 11.05
C ASN A 50 8.45 16.20 11.72
N VAL A 51 9.07 15.14 12.21
CA VAL A 51 8.36 14.04 12.89
C VAL A 51 7.77 14.49 14.23
N ARG A 52 8.49 15.35 14.96
CA ARG A 52 8.02 15.94 16.21
C ARG A 52 6.81 16.82 15.97
N ILE A 53 6.89 17.77 15.03
CA ILE A 53 5.76 18.65 14.71
C ILE A 53 4.54 17.85 14.30
N HIS A 54 4.73 16.83 13.46
CA HIS A 54 3.65 15.92 13.07
C HIS A 54 2.99 15.26 14.28
N TYR A 55 3.78 14.71 15.20
CA TYR A 55 3.24 14.09 16.41
C TYR A 55 2.52 15.10 17.30
N THR A 56 3.14 16.25 17.60
CA THR A 56 2.60 17.25 18.52
C THR A 56 1.28 17.84 18.04
N THR A 57 1.15 18.12 16.74
CA THR A 57 -0.06 18.76 16.20
C THR A 57 -1.20 17.78 15.92
N VAL A 58 -0.89 16.52 15.61
CA VAL A 58 -1.91 15.56 15.14
C VAL A 58 -2.26 14.50 16.19
N HIS A 59 -1.31 14.10 17.03
CA HIS A 59 -1.42 12.87 17.83
C HIS A 59 -1.17 13.04 19.32
N GLU A 60 -0.47 14.09 19.75
CA GLU A 60 -0.10 14.29 21.15
C GLU A 60 -1.29 14.26 22.11
N ASN A 61 -2.38 14.98 21.79
CA ASN A 61 -3.58 15.02 22.63
C ASN A 61 -4.10 13.61 23.00
N LYS A 62 -4.10 12.69 22.04
CA LYS A 62 -4.63 11.33 22.24
C LYS A 62 -3.61 10.34 22.80
N TYR A 63 -2.33 10.54 22.49
CA TYR A 63 -1.29 9.53 22.73
C TYR A 63 -0.28 9.90 23.81
N ALA A 64 -0.29 11.13 24.32
CA ALA A 64 0.62 11.57 25.40
C ALA A 64 0.44 10.79 26.71
N THR A 65 -0.75 10.24 26.97
CA THR A 65 -1.05 9.48 28.19
C THR A 65 -0.36 8.11 28.25
N TYR A 66 0.03 7.56 27.10
CA TYR A 66 0.73 6.28 27.04
C TYR A 66 2.21 6.47 27.36
N THR A 67 2.67 5.89 28.46
CA THR A 67 4.07 5.95 28.89
C THR A 67 4.69 4.56 29.05
N ASN A 68 6.01 4.47 28.89
CA ASN A 68 6.82 3.28 29.16
C ASN A 68 6.27 1.97 28.54
N LYS A 69 5.81 1.04 29.38
CA LYS A 69 5.31 -0.28 28.95
C LYS A 69 4.08 -0.16 28.06
N SER A 70 3.14 0.73 28.40
CA SER A 70 1.91 0.93 27.63
C SER A 70 2.22 1.50 26.23
N ARG A 71 3.20 2.42 26.14
CA ARG A 71 3.69 2.97 24.87
C ARG A 71 4.29 1.89 23.98
N ARG A 72 5.14 1.03 24.54
CA ARG A 72 5.76 -0.08 23.78
C ARG A 72 4.71 -1.07 23.26
N ALA A 73 3.73 -1.44 24.09
CA ALA A 73 2.64 -2.31 23.68
C ALA A 73 1.80 -1.69 22.55
N LEU A 74 1.49 -0.40 22.65
CA LEU A 74 0.80 0.35 21.61
C LEU A 74 1.57 0.34 20.28
N VAL A 75 2.87 0.64 20.30
CA VAL A 75 3.71 0.64 19.09
C VAL A 75 3.75 -0.75 18.44
N ALA A 76 3.89 -1.80 19.25
CA ALA A 76 3.87 -3.18 18.76
C ALA A 76 2.53 -3.55 18.09
N ASP A 77 1.40 -3.16 18.71
CA ASP A 77 0.06 -3.39 18.16
C ASP A 77 -0.16 -2.62 16.84
N LEU A 78 0.23 -1.33 16.80
CA LEU A 78 0.11 -0.52 15.58
C LEU A 78 0.97 -1.09 14.43
N LYS A 79 2.20 -1.54 14.73
CA LYS A 79 3.06 -2.20 13.73
C LYS A 79 2.44 -3.51 13.21
N LYS A 80 1.86 -4.31 14.11
CA LYS A 80 1.15 -5.54 13.73
C LYS A 80 0.00 -5.25 12.78
N LYS A 81 -0.85 -4.28 13.12
CA LYS A 81 -1.97 -3.83 12.27
C LYS A 81 -1.52 -3.35 10.90
N LEU A 82 -0.43 -2.57 10.83
CA LEU A 82 0.15 -2.12 9.56
C LEU A 82 0.61 -3.30 8.68
N LYS A 83 1.24 -4.31 9.28
CA LYS A 83 1.66 -5.53 8.58
C LYS A 83 0.48 -6.36 8.10
N GLU A 84 -0.58 -6.46 8.90
CA GLU A 84 -1.80 -7.16 8.52
C GLU A 84 -2.50 -6.48 7.33
N GLN A 85 -2.61 -5.16 7.35
CA GLN A 85 -3.18 -4.38 6.25
C GLN A 85 -2.42 -4.60 4.94
N THR A 86 -1.09 -4.47 4.96
CA THR A 86 -0.25 -4.72 3.77
C THR A 86 -0.33 -6.17 3.30
N GLY A 87 -0.34 -7.14 4.23
CA GLY A 87 -0.49 -8.55 3.92
C GLY A 87 -1.84 -8.90 3.28
N MET A 88 -2.94 -8.25 3.68
CA MET A 88 -4.25 -8.45 3.05
C MET A 88 -4.25 -8.02 1.59
N PHE A 89 -3.70 -6.86 1.25
CA PHE A 89 -3.61 -6.41 -0.14
C PHE A 89 -2.79 -7.37 -1.01
N SER A 90 -1.66 -7.85 -0.50
CA SER A 90 -0.84 -8.85 -1.22
C SER A 90 -1.58 -10.16 -1.47
N LYS A 91 -2.37 -10.64 -0.49
CA LYS A 91 -3.21 -11.85 -0.65
C LYS A 91 -4.30 -11.64 -1.70
N ILE A 92 -4.96 -10.48 -1.71
CA ILE A 92 -5.99 -10.15 -2.71
C ILE A 92 -5.36 -10.11 -4.10
N LEU A 93 -4.24 -9.42 -4.26
CA LEU A 93 -3.51 -9.36 -5.54
C LEU A 93 -3.12 -10.76 -6.02
N HIS A 94 -2.61 -11.61 -5.12
CA HIS A 94 -2.27 -12.98 -5.44
C HIS A 94 -3.49 -13.81 -5.85
N SER A 95 -4.61 -13.68 -5.14
CA SER A 95 -5.87 -14.36 -5.46
C SER A 95 -6.45 -13.97 -6.83
N GLN A 96 -6.14 -12.78 -7.34
CA GLN A 96 -6.66 -12.29 -8.63
C GLN A 96 -5.81 -12.72 -9.83
N THR A 97 -4.59 -13.22 -9.63
CA THR A 97 -3.67 -13.62 -10.72
C THR A 97 -4.28 -14.59 -11.72
N HIS A 98 -5.03 -15.59 -11.25
CA HIS A 98 -5.70 -16.56 -12.10
C HIS A 98 -6.82 -15.96 -12.95
N SER A 99 -7.62 -15.04 -12.38
CA SER A 99 -8.68 -14.34 -13.10
C SER A 99 -8.12 -13.38 -14.16
N LEU A 100 -7.02 -12.69 -13.83
CA LEU A 100 -6.29 -11.83 -14.75
C LEU A 100 -5.71 -12.66 -15.91
N HIS A 101 -5.06 -13.79 -15.62
CA HIS A 101 -4.51 -14.67 -16.65
C HIS A 101 -5.60 -15.23 -17.57
N ALA A 102 -6.74 -15.66 -17.02
CA ALA A 102 -7.87 -16.14 -17.80
C ALA A 102 -8.46 -15.03 -18.70
N SER A 103 -8.67 -13.83 -18.16
CA SER A 103 -9.17 -12.68 -18.92
C SER A 103 -8.22 -12.31 -20.05
N TYR A 104 -6.92 -12.24 -19.76
CA TYR A 104 -5.89 -11.96 -20.75
C TYR A 104 -5.85 -13.01 -21.87
N ALA A 105 -5.90 -14.30 -21.52
CA ALA A 105 -5.93 -15.39 -22.50
C ALA A 105 -7.15 -15.29 -23.43
N VAL A 106 -8.33 -14.99 -22.88
CA VAL A 106 -9.56 -14.82 -23.67
C VAL A 106 -9.44 -13.62 -24.61
N SER A 107 -8.96 -12.46 -24.11
CA SER A 107 -8.74 -11.27 -24.93
C SER A 107 -7.73 -11.49 -26.06
N LEU A 108 -6.63 -12.21 -25.79
CA LEU A 108 -5.63 -12.54 -26.81
C LEU A 108 -6.22 -13.39 -27.93
N GLU A 109 -7.03 -14.38 -27.58
CA GLU A 109 -7.68 -15.27 -28.56
C GLU A 109 -8.74 -14.54 -29.39
N LEU A 110 -9.51 -13.64 -28.77
CA LEU A 110 -10.44 -12.75 -29.48
C LEU A 110 -9.70 -11.87 -30.49
N ALA A 111 -8.58 -11.27 -30.09
CA ALA A 111 -7.74 -10.43 -30.94
C ALA A 111 -7.17 -11.23 -32.13
N LYS A 112 -6.63 -12.43 -31.88
CA LYS A 112 -6.15 -13.34 -32.95
C LYS A 112 -7.26 -13.72 -33.93
N ALA A 113 -8.47 -13.97 -33.43
CA ALA A 113 -9.63 -14.30 -34.24
C ALA A 113 -10.26 -13.05 -34.92
N LYS A 114 -9.79 -11.85 -34.60
CA LYS A 114 -10.36 -10.55 -35.03
C LYS A 114 -11.86 -10.46 -34.72
N LYS A 115 -12.26 -11.00 -33.57
CA LYS A 115 -13.64 -11.01 -33.11
C LYS A 115 -13.88 -9.94 -32.04
N PRO A 116 -15.04 -9.28 -32.04
CA PRO A 116 -15.38 -8.32 -31.01
C PRO A 116 -15.60 -9.04 -29.67
N PHE A 117 -15.46 -8.30 -28.57
CA PHE A 117 -15.73 -8.81 -27.23
C PHE A 117 -17.20 -9.23 -27.02
N THR A 118 -18.09 -8.92 -27.96
CA THR A 118 -19.49 -9.37 -27.97
C THR A 118 -19.67 -10.78 -28.53
N ASP A 119 -18.63 -11.43 -29.07
CA ASP A 119 -18.70 -12.82 -29.55
C ASP A 119 -18.73 -13.80 -28.36
N GLY A 120 -19.93 -13.93 -27.79
CA GLY A 120 -20.20 -14.79 -26.64
C GLY A 120 -19.93 -16.27 -26.90
N ASN A 121 -19.93 -16.73 -28.16
CA ASN A 121 -19.63 -18.12 -28.51
C ASN A 121 -18.13 -18.42 -28.36
N LEU A 122 -17.27 -17.49 -28.79
CA LEU A 122 -15.83 -17.61 -28.64
C LEU A 122 -15.42 -17.49 -27.16
N ILE A 123 -16.04 -16.57 -26.42
CA ILE A 123 -15.83 -16.40 -24.97
C ILE A 123 -16.24 -17.66 -24.21
N LYS A 124 -17.45 -18.19 -24.43
CA LYS A 124 -17.93 -19.39 -23.72
C LYS A 124 -17.03 -20.60 -23.96
N LYS A 125 -16.61 -20.85 -25.21
CA LYS A 125 -15.71 -21.98 -25.55
C LYS A 125 -14.34 -21.85 -24.89
N LYS A 126 -13.76 -20.64 -24.88
CA LYS A 126 -12.40 -20.42 -24.36
C LYS A 126 -12.35 -20.28 -22.84
N CYS A 127 -13.35 -19.64 -22.21
CA CYS A 127 -13.51 -19.60 -20.76
C CYS A 127 -13.67 -21.02 -20.16
N HIS A 128 -14.38 -21.92 -20.84
CA HIS A 128 -14.51 -23.31 -20.40
C HIS A 128 -13.18 -24.07 -20.39
N PHE A 129 -12.28 -23.77 -21.32
CA PHE A 129 -10.99 -24.47 -21.45
C PHE A 129 -9.92 -23.94 -20.50
N HIS A 130 -9.88 -22.62 -20.25
CA HIS A 130 -8.87 -21.96 -19.41
C HIS A 130 -9.25 -21.83 -17.92
N ILE A 131 -10.53 -22.02 -17.54
CA ILE A 131 -11.05 -21.80 -16.17
C ILE A 131 -11.48 -23.12 -15.50
N LYS A 132 -10.84 -24.25 -15.84
CA LYS A 132 -11.21 -25.56 -15.27
C LYS A 132 -11.28 -25.64 -13.73
N PRO A 133 -10.61 -24.80 -12.90
CA PRO A 133 -10.81 -24.84 -11.45
C PRO A 133 -11.99 -23.98 -10.90
N TYR A 134 -12.64 -23.10 -11.68
CA TYR A 134 -13.50 -22.04 -11.09
C TYR A 134 -14.90 -21.94 -11.72
N LYS A 135 -15.57 -23.07 -11.91
CA LYS A 135 -16.98 -23.14 -12.38
C LYS A 135 -17.97 -22.26 -11.58
N LYS A 136 -17.67 -21.90 -10.32
CA LYS A 136 -18.57 -21.13 -9.44
C LYS A 136 -18.59 -19.62 -9.70
N VAL A 137 -17.50 -19.01 -10.17
CA VAL A 137 -17.41 -17.53 -10.29
C VAL A 137 -18.08 -17.03 -11.57
N LEU A 138 -18.08 -17.85 -12.64
CA LEU A 138 -18.64 -17.46 -13.94
C LEU A 138 -20.18 -17.47 -13.99
N LEU A 139 -20.83 -18.25 -13.12
CA LEU A 139 -22.30 -18.34 -13.05
C LEU A 139 -22.96 -17.02 -12.64
N LEU A 140 -22.23 -16.09 -12.02
CA LEU A 140 -22.76 -14.79 -11.60
C LEU A 140 -22.66 -13.69 -12.66
N TRP A 141 -21.84 -13.87 -13.71
CA TRP A 141 -21.61 -12.82 -14.72
C TRP A 141 -22.41 -13.02 -16.01
N VAL A 142 -22.84 -14.25 -16.30
CA VAL A 142 -23.57 -14.60 -17.54
C VAL A 142 -25.10 -14.58 -17.34
N SER A 143 -25.58 -14.31 -16.12
CA SER A 143 -27.01 -14.34 -15.77
C SER A 143 -27.62 -12.95 -15.54
N LYS A 144 -27.06 -11.90 -16.13
CA LYS A 144 -27.66 -10.55 -16.17
C LYS A 144 -27.67 -10.02 -17.59
#